data_AF-A0A453FDS9-F1
#
_entry.id   AF-A0A453FDS9-F1
#
_cell.length_a   1.000
_cell.length_b   1.000
_cell.length_c   1.000
_cell.angle_alpha   90.00
_cell.angle_beta   90.00
_cell.angle_gamma   90.00
#
_symmetry.space_group_name_H-M   'P 1'
#
loop_
_entity.id
_entity.type
_entity.pdbx_description
1 polymer ?
#
loop_
_entity_poly.entity_id
_entity_poly.type
_entity_poly.pdbx_seq_one_letter_code
_entity_poly.pdbx_strand_id
1 'polypeptide(L)'
;MHDRCRTACFNPSGVSVLTLAICLSVIIQEQLLEHIWDYLCHNGRVPPAAMIMERFCLKLRQGHTTAALSCISSFEESKIGSISSKSWSNLLNRNADLLKEESIAKLVHELDDLSRPGSSCHSLYENVLSSCTEFLGGSGGKAASDGRMPLCNS
;
A
#
# COMPACT_ATOMS: atom_id res chain seq x y z
N MET A 1 28.01 -4.78 10.94
CA MET A 1 26.58 -4.43 10.86
C MET A 1 26.41 -3.41 9.76
N HIS A 2 26.25 -3.85 8.52
CA HIS A 2 25.83 -3.05 7.37
C HIS A 2 25.28 -4.02 6.32
N ASP A 3 24.20 -3.60 5.68
CA ASP A 3 23.55 -4.13 4.48
C ASP A 3 23.09 -5.60 4.48
N ARG A 4 21.79 -5.77 4.78
CA ARG A 4 21.04 -6.96 4.39
C ARG A 4 19.71 -6.55 3.73
N CYS A 5 19.80 -5.68 2.72
CA CYS A 5 18.65 -5.28 1.90
C CYS A 5 19.01 -5.33 0.40
N ARG A 6 19.05 -6.53 -0.18
CA ARG A 6 18.69 -6.84 -1.59
C ARG A 6 18.88 -8.33 -1.86
N THR A 7 18.01 -9.14 -1.28
CA THR A 7 17.93 -10.58 -1.59
C THR A 7 16.54 -10.88 -2.13
N ALA A 8 16.30 -10.44 -3.35
CA ALA A 8 15.34 -11.06 -4.25
C ALA A 8 15.76 -10.71 -5.69
N CYS A 9 16.08 -11.74 -6.46
CA CYS A 9 16.36 -11.74 -7.90
C CYS A 9 17.76 -11.26 -8.34
N PHE A 10 18.81 -12.03 -8.02
CA PHE A 10 19.98 -12.08 -8.89
C PHE A 10 20.40 -13.53 -9.12
N ASN A 11 19.78 -14.16 -10.12
CA ASN A 11 20.26 -15.40 -10.72
C ASN A 11 20.84 -15.02 -12.10
N PRO A 12 22.17 -15.10 -12.33
CA PRO A 12 22.82 -14.46 -13.46
C PRO A 12 22.62 -15.17 -14.82
N SER A 13 21.85 -16.25 -14.90
CA SER A 13 21.75 -17.10 -16.10
C SER A 13 20.41 -17.08 -16.85
N GLY A 14 19.48 -16.15 -16.58
CA GLY A 14 18.19 -16.18 -17.28
C GLY A 14 17.25 -14.99 -17.11
N VAL A 15 17.73 -13.83 -16.67
CA VAL A 15 16.87 -12.65 -16.57
C VAL A 15 16.65 -12.08 -17.97
N SER A 16 15.41 -12.13 -18.46
CA SER A 16 15.07 -11.57 -19.77
C SER A 16 15.32 -10.06 -19.80
N VAL A 17 15.76 -9.54 -20.94
CA VAL A 17 15.86 -8.09 -21.20
C VAL A 17 14.54 -7.38 -20.87
N LEU A 18 13.40 -8.05 -21.09
CA LEU A 18 12.08 -7.52 -20.76
C LEU A 18 11.89 -7.32 -19.24
N THR A 19 12.32 -8.28 -18.42
CA THR A 19 12.23 -8.18 -16.95
C THR A 19 13.08 -7.02 -16.44
N LEU A 20 14.30 -6.86 -16.98
CA LEU A 20 15.18 -5.75 -16.62
C LEU A 20 14.57 -4.40 -17.02
N ALA A 21 13.97 -4.30 -18.21
CA ALA A 21 13.28 -3.10 -18.67
C ALA A 21 12.08 -2.73 -17.78
N ILE A 22 11.29 -3.73 -17.35
CA ILE A 22 10.16 -3.53 -16.43
C ILE A 22 10.66 -3.08 -15.05
N CYS A 23 11.69 -3.72 -14.49
CA CYS A 23 12.24 -3.30 -13.20
C CYS A 23 12.80 -1.87 -13.27
N LEU A 24 13.49 -1.52 -14.35
CA LEU A 24 14.03 -0.17 -14.53
C LEU A 24 12.91 0.86 -14.63
N SER A 25 11.84 0.59 -15.38
CA SER A 25 10.73 1.53 -15.50
C SER A 25 10.02 1.77 -14.17
N VAL A 26 9.83 0.73 -13.36
CA VAL A 26 9.27 0.84 -12.00
C VAL A 26 10.19 1.69 -11.11
N ILE A 27 11.50 1.43 -11.11
CA ILE A 27 12.47 2.20 -10.30
C ILE A 27 12.45 3.69 -10.69
N ILE A 28 12.40 3.99 -11.99
CA ILE A 28 12.34 5.38 -12.47
C ILE A 28 11.06 6.07 -12.02
N GLN A 29 9.91 5.38 -12.08
CA GLN A 29 8.63 5.92 -11.61
C GLN A 29 8.66 6.23 -10.11
N GLU A 30 9.21 5.34 -9.29
CA GLU A 30 9.33 5.55 -7.85
C GLU A 30 10.24 6.74 -7.51
N GLN A 31 11.39 6.87 -8.19
CA GLN A 31 12.29 8.00 -8.01
C GLN A 31 11.66 9.33 -8.45
N LEU A 32 10.95 9.32 -9.58
CA LEU A 32 10.27 10.52 -10.08
C LEU A 32 9.17 10.97 -9.11
N LEU A 33 8.42 10.02 -8.54
CA LEU A 33 7.39 10.32 -7.54
C LEU A 33 7.99 11.03 -6.31
N GLU A 34 9.08 10.51 -5.75
CA GLU A 34 9.75 11.15 -4.61
C GLU A 34 10.31 12.52 -4.97
N HIS A 35 10.94 12.67 -6.14
CA HIS A 35 11.50 13.95 -6.57
C HIS A 35 10.42 15.04 -6.73
N ILE A 36 9.30 14.71 -7.38
CA ILE A 36 8.19 15.65 -7.54
C ILE A 36 7.53 15.94 -6.19
N TRP A 37 7.37 14.92 -5.35
CA TRP A 37 6.86 15.09 -4.00
C TRP A 37 7.68 16.10 -3.20
N ASP A 38 9.00 15.92 -3.18
CA ASP A 38 9.92 16.78 -2.45
C ASP A 38 9.90 18.20 -3.00
N TYR A 39 9.88 18.35 -4.33
CA TYR A 39 9.73 19.66 -4.97
C TYR A 39 8.44 20.37 -4.53
N LEU A 40 7.30 19.67 -4.52
CA LEU A 40 6.03 20.26 -4.11
C LEU A 40 6.06 20.67 -2.63
N CYS A 41 6.50 19.79 -1.75
CA CYS A 41 6.58 20.06 -0.32
C CYS A 41 7.54 21.20 -0.01
N HIS A 42 8.71 21.23 -0.65
CA HIS A 42 9.71 22.29 -0.47
C HIS A 42 9.16 23.67 -0.87
N ASN A 43 8.29 23.71 -1.88
CA ASN A 43 7.65 24.94 -2.35
C ASN A 43 6.30 25.23 -1.66
N GLY A 44 5.98 24.54 -0.57
CA GLY A 44 4.72 24.72 0.17
C GLY A 44 3.46 24.39 -0.65
N ARG A 45 3.61 23.56 -1.68
CA ARG A 45 2.49 23.10 -2.54
C ARG A 45 1.94 21.79 -2.01
N VAL A 46 0.61 21.69 -1.94
CA VAL A 46 -0.08 20.44 -1.57
C VAL A 46 -0.03 19.47 -2.76
N PRO A 47 0.52 18.26 -2.60
CA PRO A 47 0.50 17.24 -3.64
C PRO A 47 -0.93 16.83 -4.02
N PRO A 48 -1.21 16.50 -5.29
CA PRO A 48 -2.50 15.97 -5.69
C PRO A 48 -2.85 14.68 -4.92
N ALA A 49 -4.13 14.46 -4.61
CA ALA A 49 -4.58 13.29 -3.82
C ALA A 49 -4.09 11.94 -4.41
N ALA A 50 -4.10 11.80 -5.74
CA ALA A 50 -3.57 10.61 -6.39
C ALA A 50 -2.08 10.39 -6.08
N MET A 51 -1.27 11.45 -6.06
CA MET A 51 0.15 11.38 -5.71
C MET A 51 0.36 11.00 -4.23
N ILE A 52 -0.49 11.51 -3.33
CA ILE A 52 -0.48 11.14 -1.92
C ILE A 52 -0.79 9.64 -1.75
N MET A 53 -1.81 9.14 -2.43
CA MET A 53 -2.17 7.72 -2.41
C MET A 53 -1.05 6.83 -2.97
N GLU A 54 -0.45 7.20 -4.10
CA GLU A 54 0.67 6.45 -4.68
C GLU A 54 1.90 6.43 -3.75
N ARG A 55 2.26 7.57 -3.16
CA ARG A 55 3.39 7.64 -2.22
C ARG A 55 3.12 6.86 -0.93
N PHE A 56 1.90 6.95 -0.40
CA PHE A 56 1.46 6.12 0.72
C PHE A 56 1.69 4.64 0.42
N CYS A 57 1.24 4.15 -0.74
CA CYS A 57 1.41 2.76 -1.14
C CYS A 57 2.89 2.39 -1.34
N LEU A 58 3.68 3.27 -1.96
CA LEU A 58 5.12 3.09 -2.12
C LEU A 58 5.82 2.90 -0.77
N LYS A 59 5.52 3.73 0.23
CA LYS A 59 6.10 3.61 1.56
C LYS A 59 5.70 2.30 2.25
N LEU A 60 4.47 1.83 2.05
CA LEU A 60 4.04 0.51 2.56
C LEU A 60 4.78 -0.64 1.90
N ARG A 61 4.95 -0.62 0.57
CA ARG A 61 5.74 -1.63 -0.17
C ARG A 61 7.19 -1.71 0.35
N GLN A 62 7.75 -0.57 0.75
CA GLN A 62 9.08 -0.46 1.33
C GLN A 62 9.14 -0.85 2.82
N GLY A 63 8.00 -1.08 3.48
CA GLY A 63 7.92 -1.37 4.92
C GLY A 63 8.02 -0.14 5.84
N HIS A 64 7.93 1.06 5.27
CA HIS A 64 8.04 2.33 5.99
C HIS A 64 6.66 2.82 6.45
N THR A 65 6.02 2.14 7.40
CA THR A 65 4.65 2.42 7.87
C THR A 65 4.46 3.87 8.36
N THR A 66 5.38 4.37 9.17
CA THR A 66 5.34 5.74 9.68
C THR A 66 5.40 6.79 8.56
N ALA A 67 6.22 6.55 7.53
CA ALA A 67 6.30 7.43 6.37
C ALA A 67 5.03 7.37 5.52
N ALA A 68 4.39 6.19 5.44
CA ALA A 68 3.09 6.04 4.78
C ALA A 68 2.03 6.88 5.51
N LEU A 69 1.89 6.74 6.84
CA LEU A 69 0.95 7.54 7.63
C LEU A 69 1.20 9.05 7.47
N SER A 70 2.45 9.47 7.51
CA SER A 70 2.82 10.88 7.30
C SER A 70 2.34 11.41 5.95
N CYS A 71 2.25 10.58 4.90
CA CYS A 71 1.73 11.04 3.60
C CYS A 71 0.28 11.50 3.69
N ILE A 72 -0.56 10.84 4.50
CA ILE A 72 -2.01 11.13 4.57
C ILE A 72 -2.36 12.12 5.68
N SER A 73 -1.61 12.11 6.79
CA SER A 73 -1.84 13.05 7.91
C SER A 73 -1.35 14.46 7.60
N SER A 74 -0.23 14.61 6.88
CA SER A 74 0.35 15.93 6.56
C SER A 74 -0.54 16.79 5.65
N PHE A 75 -1.54 16.18 5.00
CA PHE A 75 -2.43 16.85 4.07
C PHE A 75 -3.89 16.53 4.36
N GLU A 76 -4.26 16.23 5.62
CA GLU A 76 -5.61 15.81 6.01
C GLU A 76 -6.71 16.78 5.54
N GLU A 77 -6.43 18.09 5.58
CA GLU A 77 -7.34 19.15 5.16
C GLU A 77 -7.50 19.25 3.62
N SER A 78 -6.69 18.51 2.87
CA SER A 78 -6.78 18.42 1.42
C SER A 78 -7.85 17.42 0.98
N LYS A 79 -7.97 17.23 -0.34
CA LYS A 79 -8.89 16.24 -0.93
C LYS A 79 -8.64 14.80 -0.44
N ILE A 80 -7.49 14.50 0.18
CA ILE A 80 -7.20 13.16 0.71
C ILE A 80 -8.21 12.73 1.80
N GLY A 81 -8.68 13.64 2.65
CA GLY A 81 -9.64 13.33 3.71
C GLY A 81 -11.02 12.89 3.19
N SER A 82 -11.34 13.21 1.93
CA SER A 82 -12.59 12.83 1.27
C SER A 82 -12.53 11.51 0.49
N ILE A 83 -11.36 10.86 0.44
CA ILE A 83 -11.19 9.59 -0.29
C ILE A 83 -11.91 8.48 0.46
N SER A 84 -12.80 7.79 -0.26
CA SER A 84 -13.60 6.69 0.27
C SER A 84 -12.76 5.44 0.56
N SER A 85 -13.20 4.62 1.53
CA SER A 85 -12.65 3.28 1.77
C SER A 85 -12.54 2.45 0.49
N LYS A 86 -13.57 2.44 -0.37
CA LYS A 86 -13.51 1.72 -1.66
C LYS A 86 -12.31 2.14 -2.54
N SER A 87 -11.94 3.42 -2.53
CA SER A 87 -10.80 3.91 -3.30
C SER A 87 -9.46 3.44 -2.70
N TRP A 88 -9.38 3.38 -1.37
CA TRP A 88 -8.24 2.80 -0.65
C TRP A 88 -8.13 1.29 -0.87
N SER A 89 -9.23 0.53 -0.77
CA SER A 89 -9.25 -0.92 -1.07
C SER A 89 -8.80 -1.18 -2.52
N ASN A 90 -9.26 -0.37 -3.48
CA ASN A 90 -8.80 -0.47 -4.87
C ASN A 90 -7.30 -0.19 -5.02
N LEU A 91 -6.73 0.76 -4.26
CA LEU A 91 -5.28 1.03 -4.27
C LEU A 91 -4.49 -0.18 -3.76
N LEU A 92 -4.90 -0.76 -2.64
CA LEU A 92 -4.26 -1.93 -2.03
C LEU A 92 -4.33 -3.14 -2.96
N ASN A 93 -5.52 -3.45 -3.49
CA ASN A 93 -5.72 -4.58 -4.41
C ASN A 93 -4.89 -4.48 -5.69
N ARG A 94 -4.74 -3.26 -6.24
CA ARG A 94 -3.88 -3.03 -7.43
C ARG A 94 -2.39 -3.27 -7.16
N ASN A 95 -1.97 -3.25 -5.90
CA ASN A 95 -0.59 -3.42 -5.48
C ASN A 95 -0.36 -4.70 -4.66
N ALA A 96 -1.34 -5.62 -4.65
CA ALA A 96 -1.34 -6.78 -3.76
C ALA A 96 -0.06 -7.63 -3.90
N ASP A 97 0.42 -7.83 -5.13
CA ASP A 97 1.62 -8.63 -5.42
C ASP A 97 2.92 -8.01 -4.86
N LEU A 98 2.92 -6.72 -4.56
CA LEU A 98 4.09 -5.95 -4.12
C LEU A 98 4.00 -5.55 -2.64
N LEU A 99 2.80 -5.61 -2.06
CA LEU A 99 2.56 -5.26 -0.66
C LEU A 99 2.95 -6.42 0.25
N LYS A 100 3.65 -6.10 1.32
CA LYS A 100 3.99 -7.08 2.35
C LYS A 100 2.89 -7.08 3.41
N GLU A 101 2.33 -8.26 3.68
CA GLU A 101 1.28 -8.45 4.69
C GLU A 101 1.67 -7.86 6.06
N GLU A 102 2.93 -8.09 6.48
CA GLU A 102 3.52 -7.53 7.71
C GLU A 102 3.44 -5.99 7.80
N SER A 103 3.59 -5.30 6.67
CA SER A 103 3.55 -3.84 6.61
C SER A 103 2.12 -3.32 6.73
N ILE A 104 1.15 -4.05 6.15
CA ILE A 104 -0.27 -3.76 6.29
C ILE A 104 -0.75 -4.05 7.73
N ALA A 105 -0.35 -5.18 8.30
CA ALA A 105 -0.69 -5.54 9.69
C ALA A 105 -0.15 -4.51 10.69
N LYS A 106 1.10 -4.05 10.48
CA LYS A 106 1.67 -2.98 11.31
C LYS A 106 0.93 -1.64 11.12
N LEU A 107 0.54 -1.30 9.89
CA LEU A 107 -0.26 -0.11 9.64
C LEU A 107 -1.63 -0.18 10.33
N VAL A 108 -2.30 -1.35 10.32
CA VAL A 108 -3.58 -1.56 11.01
C VAL A 108 -3.44 -1.26 12.50
N HIS A 109 -2.39 -1.77 13.14
CA HIS A 109 -2.13 -1.49 14.55
C HIS A 109 -1.89 0.01 14.80
N GLU A 110 -1.07 0.67 13.97
CA GLU A 110 -0.81 2.11 14.11
C GLU A 110 -2.09 2.95 13.89
N LEU A 111 -2.98 2.53 12.99
CA LEU A 111 -4.25 3.22 12.72
C LEU A 111 -5.30 3.00 13.81
N ASP A 112 -5.40 1.80 14.38
CA ASP A 112 -6.35 1.49 15.47
C ASP A 112 -6.12 2.41 16.69
N ASP A 113 -4.85 2.65 17.01
CA ASP A 113 -4.45 3.60 18.07
C ASP A 113 -4.86 5.06 17.74
N LEU A 114 -4.79 5.44 16.47
CA LEU A 114 -5.05 6.81 15.98
C LEU A 114 -6.51 7.10 15.64
N SER A 115 -7.30 6.06 15.38
CA SER A 115 -8.74 6.11 15.06
C SER A 115 -9.62 6.42 16.28
N ARG A 116 -9.05 6.70 17.45
CA ARG A 116 -9.84 7.03 18.64
C ARG A 116 -10.69 8.29 18.43
N PRO A 117 -11.96 8.29 18.91
CA PRO A 117 -12.87 9.42 18.75
C PRO A 117 -12.25 10.73 19.27
N GLY A 118 -12.27 11.79 18.45
CA GLY A 118 -11.74 13.12 18.79
C GLY A 118 -10.54 13.58 17.94
N SER A 119 -10.03 12.73 17.05
CA SER A 119 -9.00 13.09 16.05
C SER A 119 -9.61 13.83 14.85
N SER A 120 -8.94 14.88 14.34
CA SER A 120 -9.32 15.57 13.09
C SER A 120 -9.28 14.66 11.86
N CYS A 121 -8.39 13.66 11.89
CA CYS A 121 -8.22 12.64 10.85
C CYS A 121 -9.18 11.45 10.96
N HIS A 122 -10.12 11.43 11.91
CA HIS A 122 -10.85 10.21 12.26
C HIS A 122 -11.50 9.51 11.06
N SER A 123 -12.22 10.22 10.19
CA SER A 123 -12.86 9.62 9.00
C SER A 123 -11.86 9.07 7.98
N LEU A 124 -10.72 9.75 7.80
CA LEU A 124 -9.65 9.31 6.91
C LEU A 124 -9.00 8.03 7.44
N TYR A 125 -8.66 8.00 8.72
CA TYR A 125 -8.06 6.82 9.35
C TYR A 125 -9.01 5.63 9.36
N GLU A 126 -10.29 5.83 9.67
CA GLU A 126 -11.31 4.78 9.59
C GLU A 126 -11.45 4.20 8.18
N ASN A 127 -11.45 5.05 7.14
CA ASN A 127 -11.52 4.58 5.76
C ASN A 127 -10.30 3.73 5.38
N VAL A 128 -9.09 4.14 5.79
CA VAL A 128 -7.86 3.38 5.52
C VAL A 128 -7.80 2.09 6.34
N LEU A 129 -8.18 2.15 7.62
CA LEU A 129 -8.22 1.02 8.54
C LEU A 129 -9.19 -0.06 8.04
N SER A 130 -10.40 0.34 7.65
CA SER A 130 -11.40 -0.55 7.05
C SER A 130 -10.88 -1.23 5.78
N SER A 131 -10.18 -0.50 4.91
CA SER A 131 -9.60 -1.08 3.69
C SER A 131 -8.44 -2.04 3.97
N CYS A 132 -7.58 -1.73 4.95
CA CYS A 132 -6.46 -2.59 5.31
C CYS A 132 -6.91 -3.89 5.97
N THR A 133 -7.91 -3.81 6.85
CA THR A 133 -8.51 -4.99 7.51
C THR A 133 -9.20 -5.90 6.50
N GLU A 134 -9.95 -5.33 5.55
CA GLU A 134 -10.55 -6.08 4.44
C GLU A 134 -9.48 -6.78 3.58
N PHE A 135 -8.41 -6.07 3.24
CA PHE A 135 -7.30 -6.61 2.45
C PHE A 135 -6.63 -7.81 3.13
N LEU A 136 -6.38 -7.74 4.44
CA LEU A 136 -5.83 -8.85 5.23
C LEU A 136 -6.82 -10.02 5.35
N GLY A 137 -8.11 -9.74 5.56
CA GLY A 137 -9.16 -10.74 5.67
C GLY A 137 -9.44 -11.50 4.36
N GLY A 138 -9.28 -10.83 3.21
CA GLY A 138 -9.41 -11.45 1.88
C GLY A 138 -8.21 -12.30 1.45
N SER A 139 -7.03 -12.10 2.06
CA SER A 139 -5.79 -12.84 1.81
C SER A 139 -5.82 -14.28 2.35
N GLY A 140 -6.65 -14.56 3.37
CA GLY A 140 -6.74 -15.87 4.05
C GLY A 140 -7.57 -16.95 3.32
N GLY A 141 -8.04 -16.70 2.10
CA GLY A 141 -9.02 -17.54 1.38
C GLY A 141 -8.47 -18.34 0.21
N LYS A 142 -7.34 -19.06 0.36
CA LYS A 142 -7.01 -20.20 -0.51
C LYS A 142 -6.72 -21.43 0.33
N ALA A 143 -7.78 -22.06 0.83
CA ALA A 143 -7.77 -23.45 1.28
C ALA A 143 -8.75 -24.25 0.41
N ALA A 144 -8.24 -25.36 -0.12
CA ALA A 144 -8.85 -26.31 -1.04
C ALA A 144 -10.37 -26.47 -0.95
N SER A 145 -11.08 -26.15 -2.04
CA SER A 145 -12.34 -26.82 -2.37
C SER A 145 -12.01 -28.08 -3.14
N ASP A 146 -11.61 -29.13 -2.41
CA ASP A 146 -11.58 -30.49 -2.95
C ASP A 146 -12.99 -31.08 -2.88
N GLY A 147 -13.34 -31.85 -3.92
CA GLY A 147 -14.70 -32.11 -4.33
C GLY A 147 -15.57 -32.89 -3.36
N ARG A 148 -16.87 -32.55 -3.33
CA ARG A 148 -17.93 -33.53 -3.03
C ARG A 148 -19.22 -33.16 -3.75
N MET A 149 -19.52 -33.87 -4.84
CA MET A 149 -20.87 -33.96 -5.40
C MET A 149 -21.79 -34.67 -4.39
N PRO A 150 -23.02 -34.20 -4.17
CA PRO A 150 -24.11 -35.04 -3.69
C PRO A 150 -24.84 -35.66 -4.89
N LEU A 151 -24.77 -36.99 -5.00
CA LEU A 151 -25.75 -37.77 -5.76
C LEU A 151 -27.04 -37.79 -4.93
N CYS A 152 -28.11 -37.22 -5.48
CA CYS A 152 -29.46 -37.38 -4.95
C CYS A 152 -30.10 -38.60 -5.61
N ASN A 153 -30.37 -39.64 -4.81
CA ASN A 153 -31.25 -40.75 -5.17
C ASN A 153 -32.41 -40.77 -4.16
N SER A 154 -33.64 -40.58 -4.65
CA SER A 154 -34.87 -41.31 -4.25
C SER A 154 -36.00 -40.85 -5.15
#